data_AF-A0A8T5EQE3-F1
#
_entry.id   AF-A0A8T5EQE3-F1
#
_cell.length_a   1.000
_cell.length_b   1.000
_cell.length_c   1.000
_cell.angle_alpha   90.00
_cell.angle_beta   90.00
_cell.angle_gamma   90.00
#
_symmetry.space_group_name_H-M   'P 1'
#
loop_
_entity.id
_entity.type
_entity.pdbx_description
1 polymer ?
#
loop_
_entity_poly.entity_id
_entity_poly.type
_entity_poly.pdbx_seq_one_letter_code
_entity_poly.pdbx_strand_id
1 'polypeptide(L)'
;MREPTASWKLLILAALLPILILITIDIAIGGGSHPESFKRFGNAILTSYVVMGILLLGNLFFYADSRHRPFSPLVGMIVAIAFGVAISYILVSNDDLLLEANSGVRAQMLSNIVHLLVSGTAMLLAALLAVGTTFAAITGRKRRVLFEEEE
;
A
#
# COMPACT_ATOMS: atom_id res chain seq x y z
N MET A 1 -24.01 23.66 19.08
CA MET A 1 -24.15 22.55 18.10
C MET A 1 -23.01 21.57 18.38
N ARG A 2 -23.28 20.29 18.66
CA ARG A 2 -22.21 19.29 18.88
C ARG A 2 -21.61 18.93 17.53
N GLU A 3 -20.30 19.02 17.38
CA GLU A 3 -19.64 18.56 16.16
C GLU A 3 -19.86 17.05 16.00
N PRO A 4 -20.31 16.58 14.81
CA PRO A 4 -20.47 15.16 14.57
C PRO A 4 -19.08 14.53 14.46
N THR A 5 -18.57 13.98 15.56
CA THR A 5 -17.34 13.18 15.56
C THR A 5 -17.61 11.84 14.86
N ALA A 6 -16.82 11.52 13.84
CA ALA A 6 -16.92 10.24 13.14
C ALA A 6 -16.76 9.08 14.14
N SER A 7 -17.74 8.18 14.19
CA SER A 7 -17.70 7.01 15.06
C SER A 7 -16.54 6.10 14.64
N TRP A 8 -15.68 5.68 15.57
CA TRP A 8 -14.58 4.75 15.31
C TRP A 8 -15.04 3.45 14.62
N LYS A 9 -16.27 3.00 14.91
CA LYS A 9 -16.91 1.86 14.23
C LYS A 9 -17.13 2.14 12.73
N LEU A 10 -17.55 3.35 12.38
CA LEU A 10 -17.71 3.77 10.98
C LEU A 10 -16.36 3.89 10.27
N LEU A 11 -15.30 4.31 10.97
CA LEU A 11 -13.95 4.37 10.40
C LEU A 11 -13.40 2.97 10.09
N ILE A 12 -13.55 2.02 11.02
CA ILE A 12 -13.19 0.62 10.78
C ILE A 12 -14.00 0.06 9.62
N LEU A 13 -15.31 0.29 9.61
CA LEU A 13 -16.17 -0.17 8.53
C LEU A 13 -15.72 0.43 7.19
N ALA A 14 -15.48 1.73 7.12
CA ALA A 14 -15.02 2.40 5.90
C ALA A 14 -13.65 1.87 5.42
N ALA A 15 -12.76 1.46 6.32
CA ALA A 15 -11.48 0.87 5.95
C ALA A 15 -11.62 -0.58 5.42
N LEU A 16 -12.52 -1.37 5.99
CA LEU A 16 -12.71 -2.78 5.62
C LEU A 16 -13.65 -2.98 4.43
N LEU A 17 -14.63 -2.10 4.26
CA LEU A 17 -15.69 -2.23 3.26
C LEU A 17 -15.16 -2.37 1.82
N PRO A 18 -14.14 -1.63 1.36
CA PRO A 18 -13.54 -1.84 0.04
C PRO A 18 -12.96 -3.25 -0.13
N ILE A 19 -12.29 -3.77 0.91
CA ILE A 19 -11.69 -5.11 0.90
C ILE A 19 -12.79 -6.17 0.82
N LEU A 20 -13.84 -6.02 1.63
CA LEU A 20 -14.98 -6.94 1.65
C LEU A 20 -15.75 -6.94 0.32
N ILE A 21 -15.89 -5.78 -0.33
CA ILE A 21 -16.50 -5.68 -1.66
C ILE A 21 -15.67 -6.46 -2.68
N LEU A 22 -14.35 -6.28 -2.69
CA LEU A 22 -13.47 -7.01 -3.62
C LEU A 22 -13.55 -8.52 -3.42
N ILE A 23 -13.54 -8.99 -2.17
CA ILE A 23 -13.71 -10.41 -1.83
C ILE A 23 -15.07 -10.92 -2.31
N THR A 24 -16.13 -10.14 -2.12
CA THR A 24 -17.49 -10.52 -2.57
C THR A 24 -17.57 -10.63 -4.08
N ILE A 25 -16.95 -9.72 -4.82
CA ILE A 25 -16.88 -9.75 -6.29
C ILE A 25 -16.10 -10.99 -6.75
N ASP A 26 -14.94 -11.27 -6.14
CA ASP A 26 -14.11 -12.43 -6.48
C ASP A 26 -14.89 -13.76 -6.33
N ILE A 27 -15.55 -13.94 -5.18
CA ILE A 27 -16.40 -15.12 -4.93
C ILE A 27 -17.57 -15.17 -5.92
N ALA A 28 -18.22 -14.04 -6.22
CA ALA A 28 -19.37 -14.00 -7.12
C ALA A 28 -19.02 -14.37 -8.57
N ILE A 29 -17.79 -14.13 -9.02
CA ILE A 29 -17.30 -14.50 -10.36
C ILE A 29 -16.80 -15.96 -10.40
N GLY A 30 -16.90 -16.69 -9.28
CA GLY A 30 -16.47 -18.09 -9.17
C GLY A 30 -15.01 -18.26 -8.77
N GLY A 31 -14.39 -17.22 -8.20
CA GLY A 31 -13.09 -17.30 -7.55
C GLY A 31 -13.12 -18.31 -6.40
N GLY A 32 -12.15 -19.23 -6.39
CA GLY A 32 -11.96 -20.22 -5.34
C GLY A 32 -10.63 -20.05 -4.61
N SER A 33 -10.52 -20.58 -3.39
CA SER A 33 -9.25 -20.59 -2.66
C SER A 33 -8.26 -21.53 -3.34
N HIS A 34 -7.21 -20.99 -3.95
CA HIS A 34 -6.10 -21.80 -4.47
C HIS A 34 -5.18 -22.22 -3.29
N PRO A 35 -4.68 -23.47 -3.23
CA PRO A 35 -3.76 -23.91 -2.18
C PRO A 35 -2.50 -23.03 -2.06
N GLU A 36 -2.07 -22.45 -3.17
CA GLU A 36 -0.92 -21.55 -3.28
C GLU A 36 -1.22 -20.09 -2.92
N SER A 37 -2.50 -19.73 -2.67
CA SER A 37 -2.90 -18.34 -2.38
C SER A 37 -2.17 -17.76 -1.17
N PHE A 38 -1.95 -18.56 -0.12
CA PHE A 38 -1.24 -18.11 1.07
C PHE A 38 0.25 -17.85 0.79
N LYS A 39 0.92 -18.72 0.03
CA LYS A 39 2.32 -18.53 -0.38
C LYS A 39 2.48 -17.27 -1.24
N ARG A 40 1.56 -17.07 -2.21
CA ARG A 40 1.51 -15.87 -3.05
C ARG A 40 1.30 -14.59 -2.23
N PHE A 41 0.42 -14.63 -1.24
CA PHE A 41 0.18 -13.51 -0.33
C PHE A 41 1.41 -13.15 0.51
N GLY A 42 2.08 -14.15 1.12
CA GLY A 42 3.31 -13.92 1.88
C GLY A 42 4.44 -13.33 1.05
N ASN A 43 4.65 -13.86 -0.17
CA ASN A 43 5.61 -13.34 -1.14
C ASN A 43 5.29 -11.89 -1.56
N ALA A 44 4.02 -11.57 -1.78
CA ALA A 44 3.57 -10.21 -2.11
C ALA A 44 3.84 -9.24 -0.95
N ILE A 45 3.48 -9.59 0.29
CA ILE A 45 3.75 -8.76 1.49
C ILE A 45 5.23 -8.45 1.60
N LEU A 46 6.06 -9.47 1.48
CA LEU A 46 7.50 -9.34 1.71
C LEU A 46 8.17 -8.51 0.61
N THR A 47 7.75 -8.69 -0.64
CA THR A 47 8.15 -7.85 -1.77
C THR A 47 7.73 -6.39 -1.53
N SER A 48 6.48 -6.14 -1.13
CA SER A 48 5.98 -4.80 -0.83
C SER A 48 6.74 -4.15 0.33
N TYR A 49 7.07 -4.90 1.38
CA TYR A 49 7.86 -4.42 2.52
C TYR A 49 9.24 -3.91 2.06
N VAL A 50 9.96 -4.72 1.27
CA VAL A 50 11.29 -4.35 0.78
C VAL A 50 11.21 -3.14 -0.16
N VAL A 51 10.30 -3.15 -1.13
CA VAL A 51 10.16 -2.06 -2.10
C VAL A 51 9.78 -0.75 -1.42
N MET A 52 8.76 -0.78 -0.55
CA MET A 52 8.32 0.41 0.17
C MET A 52 9.40 0.90 1.15
N GLY A 53 10.11 -0.02 1.81
CA GLY A 53 11.25 0.32 2.65
C GLY A 53 12.31 1.11 1.90
N ILE A 54 12.67 0.68 0.68
CA ILE A 54 13.63 1.39 -0.19
C ILE A 54 13.11 2.78 -0.57
N LEU A 55 11.84 2.91 -0.97
CA LEU A 55 11.25 4.20 -1.33
C LEU A 55 11.26 5.17 -0.14
N LEU A 56 10.86 4.70 1.04
CA LEU A 56 10.87 5.50 2.26
C LEU A 56 12.29 5.84 2.71
N LEU A 57 13.26 4.95 2.50
CA LEU A 57 14.68 5.24 2.77
C LEU A 57 15.16 6.37 1.86
N GLY A 58 14.84 6.33 0.57
CA GLY A 58 15.13 7.42 -0.36
C GLY A 58 14.48 8.73 0.10
N ASN A 59 13.20 8.70 0.46
CA ASN A 59 12.49 9.87 0.98
C ASN A 59 13.17 10.45 2.23
N LEU A 60 13.52 9.59 3.18
CA LEU A 60 14.19 9.98 4.41
C LEU A 60 15.59 10.54 4.13
N PHE A 61 16.33 9.97 3.17
CA PHE A 61 17.67 10.43 2.81
C PHE A 61 17.61 11.87 2.29
N PHE A 62 16.74 12.14 1.31
CA PHE A 62 16.53 13.50 0.79
C PHE A 62 16.01 14.47 1.86
N TYR A 63 15.14 14.00 2.75
CA TYR A 63 14.63 14.81 3.87
C TYR A 63 15.71 15.16 4.90
N ALA A 64 16.54 14.18 5.28
CA ALA A 64 17.59 14.36 6.28
C ALA A 64 18.70 15.29 5.76
N ASP A 65 19.09 15.12 4.50
CA ASP A 65 20.04 15.98 3.81
C ASP A 65 19.54 17.44 3.73
N SER A 66 18.29 17.64 3.29
CA SER A 66 17.67 18.97 3.23
C SER A 66 17.59 19.70 4.58
N ARG A 67 17.55 18.97 5.70
CA ARG A 67 17.33 19.53 7.04
C ARG A 67 18.55 19.43 7.98
N HIS A 68 19.70 18.97 7.50
CA HIS A 68 20.89 18.68 8.34
C HIS A 68 20.56 17.85 9.59
N ARG A 69 19.64 16.89 9.45
CA ARG A 69 19.13 16.06 10.56
C ARG A 69 20.03 14.84 10.78
N PRO A 70 20.04 14.25 11.98
CA PRO A 70 20.86 13.09 12.28
C PRO A 70 20.54 11.91 11.35
N PHE A 71 21.58 11.27 10.81
CA PHE A 71 21.49 10.10 9.93
C PHE A 71 21.06 8.81 10.67
N SER A 72 20.81 8.85 11.99
CA SER A 72 20.46 7.67 12.79
C SER A 72 19.23 6.90 12.29
N PRO A 73 18.15 7.52 11.76
CA PRO A 73 17.02 6.77 11.23
C PRO A 73 17.33 6.07 9.90
N LEU A 74 18.34 6.54 9.14
CA LEU A 74 18.77 5.90 7.90
C LEU A 74 19.44 4.55 8.17
N VAL A 75 20.29 4.47 9.20
CA VAL A 75 20.93 3.21 9.59
C VAL A 75 19.87 2.18 10.00
N GLY A 76 18.88 2.58 10.81
CA GLY A 76 17.77 1.71 11.20
C GLY A 76 16.97 1.18 10.00
N MET A 77 16.70 2.04 9.01
CA MET A 77 16.00 1.64 7.80
C MET A 77 16.83 0.73 6.88
N ILE A 78 18.13 0.99 6.73
CA ILE A 78 19.05 0.12 5.98
C ILE A 78 19.04 -1.28 6.58
N VAL A 79 19.17 -1.37 7.90
CA VAL A 79 19.16 -2.65 8.62
C VAL A 79 17.82 -3.37 8.46
N ALA A 80 16.70 -2.65 8.60
CA ALA A 80 15.36 -3.21 8.41
C ALA A 80 15.14 -3.76 6.98
N ILE A 81 15.58 -3.03 5.95
CA ILE A 81 15.52 -3.48 4.55
C ILE A 81 16.43 -4.69 4.35
N ALA A 82 17.65 -4.69 4.89
CA ALA A 82 18.57 -5.81 4.79
C ALA A 82 17.98 -7.08 5.41
N PHE A 83 17.31 -6.98 6.57
CA PHE A 83 16.56 -8.09 7.15
C PHE A 83 15.41 -8.54 6.24
N GLY A 84 14.65 -7.61 5.66
CA GLY A 84 13.60 -7.93 4.69
C GLY A 84 14.14 -8.71 3.49
N VAL A 85 15.25 -8.27 2.90
CA VAL A 85 15.92 -8.95 1.79
C VAL A 85 16.45 -10.32 2.19
N ALA A 86 17.08 -10.44 3.37
CA ALA A 86 17.58 -11.72 3.88
C ALA A 86 16.45 -12.72 4.13
N ILE A 87 15.35 -12.27 4.75
CA ILE A 87 14.16 -13.08 4.97
C ILE A 87 13.55 -13.50 3.64
N SER A 88 13.46 -12.61 2.65
CA SER A 88 13.03 -12.96 1.28
C SER A 88 13.90 -14.04 0.67
N TYR A 89 15.22 -13.87 0.77
CA TYR A 89 16.15 -14.84 0.22
C TYR A 89 16.00 -16.22 0.88
N ILE A 90 15.93 -16.26 2.21
CA ILE A 90 15.75 -17.51 2.96
C ILE A 90 14.43 -18.18 2.59
N LEU A 91 13.32 -17.44 2.62
CA LEU A 91 11.99 -17.99 2.35
C LEU A 91 11.81 -18.44 0.89
N VAL A 92 12.42 -17.72 -0.06
CA VAL A 92 12.43 -18.12 -1.48
C VAL A 92 13.39 -19.29 -1.72
N SER A 93 14.51 -19.39 -0.99
CA SER A 93 15.44 -20.53 -1.11
C SER A 93 14.91 -21.84 -0.52
N ASN A 94 13.82 -21.78 0.27
CA ASN A 94 13.11 -22.97 0.71
C ASN A 94 12.05 -23.31 -0.35
N ASP A 95 12.37 -24.28 -1.22
CA ASP A 95 11.61 -24.69 -2.41
C ASP A 95 10.10 -24.89 -2.19
N ASP A 96 9.65 -25.15 -0.95
CA ASP A 96 8.24 -25.42 -0.63
C ASP A 96 7.54 -24.29 0.16
N LEU A 97 8.26 -23.25 0.61
CA LEU A 97 7.66 -22.25 1.51
C LEU A 97 7.07 -21.04 0.79
N LEU A 98 7.77 -20.49 -0.21
CA LEU A 98 7.29 -19.36 -1.03
C LEU A 98 7.38 -19.61 -2.54
N LEU A 99 8.16 -20.60 -2.98
CA LEU A 99 8.18 -21.02 -4.38
C LEU A 99 6.91 -21.81 -4.69
N GLU A 100 6.23 -21.41 -5.76
CA GLU A 100 5.16 -22.22 -6.31
C GLU A 100 5.79 -23.47 -6.92
N ALA A 101 5.25 -24.66 -6.59
CA ALA A 101 5.86 -25.99 -6.79
C ALA A 101 6.30 -26.34 -8.23
N ASN A 102 6.12 -25.43 -9.20
CA ASN A 102 6.48 -25.62 -10.60
C ASN A 102 6.99 -24.34 -11.30
N SER A 103 7.36 -23.29 -10.55
CA SER A 103 7.88 -22.04 -11.11
C SER A 103 9.35 -21.84 -10.75
N GLY A 104 10.22 -21.68 -11.75
CA GLY A 104 11.62 -21.34 -11.50
C GLY A 104 11.75 -19.92 -10.91
N VAL A 105 12.84 -19.66 -10.16
CA VAL A 105 13.15 -18.37 -9.51
C VAL A 105 12.97 -17.15 -10.44
N ARG A 106 13.35 -17.29 -11.72
CA ARG A 106 13.21 -16.23 -12.75
C ARG A 106 11.75 -15.92 -13.07
N ALA A 107 10.89 -16.93 -13.14
CA ALA A 107 9.48 -16.76 -13.44
C ALA A 107 8.75 -16.10 -12.27
N GLN A 108 9.08 -16.49 -11.03
CA GLN A 108 8.52 -15.86 -9.84
C GLN A 108 8.95 -14.38 -9.71
N MET A 109 10.22 -14.08 -9.99
CA MET A 109 10.69 -12.69 -9.99
C MET A 109 9.94 -11.85 -11.03
N LEU A 110 9.72 -12.37 -12.24
CA LEU A 110 8.93 -11.69 -13.27
C LEU A 110 7.48 -11.47 -12.82
N SER A 111 6.84 -12.48 -12.25
CA SER A 111 5.46 -12.37 -11.72
C SER A 111 5.35 -11.31 -10.63
N ASN A 112 6.30 -11.26 -9.69
CA ASN A 112 6.36 -10.23 -8.65
C ASN A 112 6.50 -8.82 -9.23
N ILE A 113 7.34 -8.64 -10.25
CA ILE A 113 7.52 -7.35 -10.93
C ILE A 113 6.21 -6.94 -11.62
N VAL A 114 5.58 -7.84 -12.37
CA VAL A 114 4.31 -7.55 -13.06
C VAL A 114 3.22 -7.19 -12.06
N HIS A 115 3.07 -7.96 -10.98
CA HIS A 115 2.10 -7.66 -9.93
C HIS A 115 2.37 -6.31 -9.28
N LEU A 116 3.64 -6.00 -8.95
CA LEU A 116 4.03 -4.72 -8.39
C LEU A 116 3.68 -3.54 -9.31
N LEU A 117 3.91 -3.68 -10.62
CA LEU A 117 3.58 -2.64 -11.60
C LEU A 117 2.06 -2.43 -11.72
N VAL A 118 1.29 -3.52 -11.81
CA VAL A 118 -0.17 -3.44 -11.90
C VAL A 118 -0.78 -2.88 -10.62
N SER A 119 -0.37 -3.37 -9.44
CA SER A 119 -0.87 -2.85 -8.16
C SER A 119 -0.40 -1.41 -7.92
N GLY A 120 0.84 -1.09 -8.29
CA GLY A 120 1.41 0.25 -8.14
C GLY A 120 0.69 1.28 -8.99
N THR A 121 0.35 0.93 -10.24
CA THR A 121 -0.46 1.80 -11.11
C THR A 121 -1.88 1.97 -10.59
N ALA A 122 -2.51 0.89 -10.09
CA ALA A 122 -3.82 0.98 -9.46
C ALA A 122 -3.81 1.89 -8.21
N MET A 123 -2.78 1.79 -7.37
CA MET A 123 -2.60 2.68 -6.21
C MET A 123 -2.38 4.13 -6.62
N LEU A 124 -1.59 4.38 -7.67
CA LEU A 124 -1.37 5.73 -8.20
C LEU A 124 -2.67 6.35 -8.70
N LEU A 125 -3.47 5.60 -9.45
CA LEU A 125 -4.81 6.04 -9.90
C LEU A 125 -5.72 6.33 -8.71
N ALA A 126 -5.74 5.45 -7.70
CA ALA A 126 -6.51 5.67 -6.48
C ALA A 126 -6.09 6.95 -5.75
N ALA A 127 -4.77 7.22 -5.67
CA ALA A 127 -4.24 8.45 -5.08
C ALA A 127 -4.66 9.70 -5.87
N LEU A 128 -4.58 9.66 -7.20
CA LEU A 128 -5.03 10.76 -8.06
C LEU A 128 -6.53 11.03 -7.90
N LEU A 129 -7.35 9.99 -7.85
CA LEU A 129 -8.79 10.12 -7.61
C LEU A 129 -9.09 10.67 -6.22
N ALA A 130 -8.42 10.19 -5.18
CA ALA A 130 -8.59 10.68 -3.81
C ALA A 130 -8.20 12.16 -3.69
N VAL A 131 -7.07 12.56 -4.28
CA VAL A 131 -6.62 13.96 -4.29
C VAL A 131 -7.58 14.83 -5.12
N GLY A 132 -7.96 14.37 -6.31
CA GLY A 132 -8.86 15.10 -7.21
C GLY A 132 -10.25 15.29 -6.60
N THR A 133 -10.82 14.26 -5.99
CA THR A 133 -12.12 14.34 -5.29
C THR A 133 -12.05 15.26 -4.07
N THR A 134 -10.96 15.21 -3.30
CA THR A 134 -10.74 16.15 -2.19
C THR A 134 -10.65 17.59 -2.68
N PHE A 135 -9.89 17.83 -3.75
CA PHE A 135 -9.76 19.16 -4.35
C PHE A 135 -11.10 19.69 -4.88
N ALA A 136 -11.87 18.84 -5.56
CA ALA A 136 -13.22 19.18 -6.04
C ALA A 136 -14.19 19.46 -4.87
N ALA A 137 -14.10 18.72 -3.77
CA ALA A 137 -14.94 18.95 -2.59
C ALA A 137 -14.59 20.27 -1.86
N ILE A 138 -13.34 20.71 -1.92
CA ILE A 138 -12.91 21.99 -1.36
C ILE A 138 -13.34 23.15 -2.27
N THR A 139 -13.10 23.05 -3.58
CA THR A 139 -13.36 24.13 -4.55
C THR A 139 -14.83 24.25 -4.99
N GLY A 140 -15.59 23.15 -4.99
CA GLY A 140 -17.01 23.13 -5.32
C GLY A 140 -17.94 23.60 -4.20
N ARG A 141 -17.40 23.97 -3.03
CA ARG A 141 -18.20 24.44 -1.90
C ARG A 141 -18.72 25.85 -2.23
N LYS A 142 -20.05 26.05 -2.22
CA LYS A 142 -20.65 27.40 -2.40
C LYS A 142 -20.00 28.39 -1.44
N ARG A 143 -19.62 29.57 -1.94
CA ARG A 143 -19.03 30.66 -1.13
C ARG A 143 -19.93 30.88 0.07
N ARG A 144 -19.41 30.61 1.26
CA ARG A 144 -20.13 30.87 2.50
C ARG A 144 -20.07 32.38 2.70
N VAL A 145 -21.19 33.06 2.52
CA VAL A 145 -21.34 34.47 2.86
C VAL A 145 -21.16 34.55 4.38
N LEU A 146 -20.08 35.18 4.83
CA LEU A 146 -19.72 35.22 6.25
C LEU A 146 -20.39 36.42 6.96
N PHE A 147 -20.86 37.39 6.19
CA PHE A 147 -21.49 38.62 6.66
C PHE A 147 -22.68 38.98 5.76
N GLU A 148 -23.81 39.40 6.33
CA GLU A 148 -25.03 39.78 5.59
C GLU A 148 -24.83 40.93 4.58
N GLU A 149 -23.70 41.63 4.63
CA GLU A 149 -23.35 42.76 3.75
C GLU A 149 -22.74 42.33 2.40
N GLU A 150 -22.53 41.02 2.19
CA GLU A 150 -21.92 40.46 0.97
C GLU A 150 -22.93 40.00 -0.10
N GLU A 151 -24.24 40.30 0.06
CA GLU A 151 -25.29 40.08 -0.96
C GLU A 151 -25.38 41.19 -2.02
#